data_AF-A0A183GTZ4-F1
#
_entry.id   AF-A0A183GTZ4-F1
#
_cell.length_a   1.000
_cell.length_b   1.000
_cell.length_c   1.000
_cell.angle_alpha   90.00
_cell.angle_beta   90.00
_cell.angle_gamma   90.00
#
_symmetry.space_group_name_H-M   'P 1'
#
loop_
_entity.id
_entity.type
_entity.pdbx_description
1 polymer ?
#
loop_
_entity_poly.entity_id
_entity_poly.type
_entity_poly.pdbx_seq_one_letter_code
_entity_poly.pdbx_strand_id
1 'polypeptide(L)'
;MGLFLGISTHFVTSLGDCEFIARKCEMIPIEWVARRVATGSFLKRNIGVPEGYRFSAPKIETFFKDDANDDPQYSDEQIECAGFRFNGVKISKAEIGVMKRMTLVIFKALERCWSHQSCALIDMKVEYGVTADGQIVLADVIDNDSWRVWPHGDRRLQLDKQFYRDMKEVTPEALQMLISNYEKVMELTAGFSTPPRCRALIIMGSTADMEHCARIATSCRSLGIIPTLRISSAHKTTPEALDIVAEFESDETPTVVIAVAGRSNGLGPVVAGNSVLPVINCPPLTDANLSSDIWSSLKMPSGLGCSTVYGPEEAALCAAKVSVFSTELEKAKFKNSKMAKNFSASMMRMAVFLWTARKH
;
A
#
# COMPACT_ATOMS: atom_id res chain seq x y z
N MET A 1 4.41 -16.74 6.08
CA MET A 1 5.23 -15.51 6.05
C MET A 1 4.29 -14.33 5.97
N GLY A 2 4.39 -13.37 6.87
CA GLY A 2 3.63 -12.12 6.77
C GLY A 2 4.05 -11.32 5.54
N LEU A 3 3.09 -10.70 4.86
CA LEU A 3 3.33 -9.74 3.79
C LEU A 3 2.72 -8.38 4.18
N PHE A 4 3.55 -7.35 4.33
CA PHE A 4 3.13 -5.96 4.46
C PHE A 4 3.04 -5.36 3.06
N LEU A 5 1.85 -5.29 2.46
CA LEU A 5 1.71 -4.75 1.09
C LEU A 5 2.60 -5.47 0.06
N GLY A 6 2.77 -6.78 0.24
CA GLY A 6 3.68 -7.61 -0.59
C GLY A 6 5.16 -7.55 -0.18
N ILE A 7 5.52 -6.76 0.84
CA ILE A 7 6.86 -6.75 1.43
C ILE A 7 6.96 -7.87 2.45
N SER A 8 8.03 -8.66 2.36
CA SER A 8 8.26 -9.78 3.28
C SER A 8 8.66 -9.27 4.66
N THR A 9 8.03 -9.84 5.69
CA THR A 9 8.27 -9.46 7.09
C THR A 9 8.50 -10.68 7.96
N HIS A 10 9.19 -10.48 9.07
CA HIS A 10 9.39 -11.56 10.05
C HIS A 10 8.12 -11.90 10.84
N PHE A 11 7.13 -11.02 10.90
CA PHE A 11 5.88 -11.26 11.63
C PHE A 11 5.09 -12.46 11.09
N VAL A 12 4.54 -13.26 12.00
CA VAL A 12 3.69 -14.43 11.70
C VAL A 12 2.28 -14.21 12.19
N THR A 13 2.09 -14.03 13.50
CA THR A 13 0.78 -13.81 14.13
C THR A 13 0.94 -13.18 15.51
N SER A 14 -0.08 -12.47 15.98
CA SER A 14 -0.19 -12.09 17.41
C SER A 14 -0.60 -13.32 18.24
N LEU A 15 -0.10 -13.41 19.48
CA LEU A 15 -0.45 -14.45 20.46
C LEU A 15 -1.31 -13.90 21.62
N GLY A 16 -1.33 -12.60 21.80
CA GLY A 16 -2.09 -11.88 22.82
C GLY A 16 -1.88 -10.38 22.67
N ASP A 17 -2.16 -9.62 23.73
CA ASP A 17 -2.10 -8.15 23.71
C ASP A 17 -0.66 -7.59 23.78
N CYS A 18 0.30 -8.41 24.22
CA CYS A 18 1.68 -7.95 24.50
C CYS A 18 2.74 -8.70 23.68
N GLU A 19 2.34 -9.69 22.88
CA GLU A 19 3.26 -10.65 22.27
C GLU A 19 2.82 -11.09 20.87
N PHE A 20 3.82 -11.39 20.05
CA PHE A 20 3.63 -11.92 18.70
C PHE A 20 4.72 -12.95 18.36
N ILE A 21 4.38 -13.85 17.44
CA ILE A 21 5.33 -14.78 16.84
C ILE A 21 5.97 -14.11 15.63
N ALA A 22 7.30 -14.17 15.57
CA ALA A 22 8.09 -13.83 14.40
C ALA A 22 8.97 -15.00 13.94
N ARG A 23 9.25 -15.04 12.64
CA ARG A 23 10.30 -15.86 12.05
C ARG A 23 11.64 -15.36 12.58
N LYS A 24 12.46 -16.26 13.11
CA LYS A 24 13.82 -15.95 13.51
C LYS A 24 14.63 -15.46 12.30
N CYS A 25 15.34 -14.35 12.46
CA CYS A 25 16.28 -13.80 11.50
C CYS A 25 17.53 -13.25 12.23
N GLU A 26 18.63 -13.10 11.50
CA GLU A 26 19.82 -12.37 11.98
C GLU A 26 19.66 -10.90 11.63
N MET A 27 19.65 -10.03 12.64
CA MET A 27 19.43 -8.59 12.48
C MET A 27 20.63 -7.92 11.81
N ILE A 28 20.35 -7.09 10.81
CA ILE A 28 21.35 -6.21 10.19
C ILE A 28 21.43 -4.97 11.09
N PRO A 29 22.62 -4.59 11.63
CA PRO A 29 22.78 -3.52 12.61
C PRO A 29 22.75 -2.13 11.96
N ILE A 30 21.75 -1.88 11.10
CA ILE A 30 21.54 -0.61 10.41
C ILE A 30 20.10 -0.18 10.61
N GLU A 31 19.94 1.04 11.10
CA GLU A 31 18.67 1.74 11.17
C GLU A 31 18.39 2.45 9.84
N TRP A 32 17.26 2.15 9.21
CA TRP A 32 16.87 2.73 7.93
C TRP A 32 15.82 3.80 8.15
N VAL A 33 16.20 5.06 7.97
CA VAL A 33 15.34 6.20 8.25
C VAL A 33 14.82 6.82 6.96
N ALA A 34 13.50 7.00 6.86
CA ALA A 34 12.85 7.72 5.79
C ALA A 34 12.24 9.02 6.32
N ARG A 35 12.45 10.15 5.62
CA ARG A 35 11.92 11.46 6.02
C ARG A 35 11.13 12.13 4.91
N ARG A 36 9.94 12.61 5.23
CA ARG A 36 9.20 13.57 4.40
C ARG A 36 9.53 15.01 4.75
N VAL A 37 9.74 15.29 6.03
CA VAL A 37 9.94 16.65 6.55
C VAL A 37 11.25 16.69 7.35
N ALA A 38 12.02 17.77 7.17
CA ALA A 38 13.24 18.01 7.93
C ALA A 38 12.88 18.44 9.36
N THR A 39 13.29 17.63 10.33
CA THR A 39 13.22 17.90 11.77
C THR A 39 14.31 17.09 12.51
N GLY A 40 14.39 17.23 13.84
CA GLY A 40 15.24 16.40 14.69
C GLY A 40 16.72 16.42 14.31
N SER A 41 17.35 15.24 14.30
CA SER A 41 18.79 15.09 14.05
C SER A 41 19.21 15.50 12.64
N PHE A 42 18.29 15.54 11.68
CA PHE A 42 18.60 16.03 10.33
C PHE A 42 19.00 17.52 10.36
N LEU A 43 18.27 18.36 11.10
CA LEU A 43 18.57 19.80 11.20
C LEU A 43 19.90 20.06 11.89
N LYS A 44 20.23 19.25 12.91
CA LYS A 44 21.53 19.34 13.62
C LYS A 44 22.71 19.08 12.66
N ARG A 45 22.57 18.11 11.76
CA ARG A 45 23.60 17.76 10.76
C ARG A 45 23.62 18.70 9.55
N ASN A 46 22.52 19.38 9.24
CA ASN A 46 22.36 20.20 8.04
C ASN A 46 22.02 21.65 8.42
N ILE A 47 23.02 22.36 8.93
CA ILE A 47 22.91 23.75 9.38
C ILE A 47 22.40 24.63 8.22
N GLY A 48 21.39 25.45 8.49
CA GLY A 48 20.77 26.35 7.52
C GLY A 48 19.51 25.80 6.84
N VAL A 49 19.21 24.51 6.99
CA VAL A 49 17.91 23.97 6.57
C VAL A 49 16.85 24.35 7.61
N PRO A 50 15.74 25.00 7.22
CA PRO A 50 14.68 25.32 8.16
C PRO A 50 13.88 24.07 8.54
N GLU A 51 13.40 24.03 9.78
CA GLU A 51 12.42 23.03 10.20
C GLU A 51 11.16 23.13 9.34
N GLY A 52 10.58 22.00 8.97
CA GLY A 52 9.42 21.95 8.09
C GLY A 52 9.78 21.86 6.60
N TYR A 53 11.07 21.96 6.23
CA TYR A 53 11.50 21.73 4.84
C TYR A 53 11.01 20.35 4.36
N ARG A 54 10.28 20.33 3.23
CA ARG A 54 9.66 19.11 2.71
C ARG A 54 10.50 18.51 1.59
N PHE A 55 10.89 17.24 1.75
CA PHE A 55 11.53 16.48 0.69
C PHE A 55 10.49 16.00 -0.33
N SER A 56 10.71 16.32 -1.62
CA SER A 56 9.79 15.93 -2.71
C SER A 56 9.72 14.41 -2.89
N ALA A 57 10.87 13.73 -2.85
CA ALA A 57 10.99 12.31 -2.61
C ALA A 57 11.46 12.09 -1.16
N PRO A 58 10.90 11.12 -0.40
CA PRO A 58 11.36 10.85 0.95
C PRO A 58 12.88 10.64 0.99
N LYS A 59 13.56 11.37 1.87
CA LYS A 59 15.00 11.24 2.09
C LYS A 59 15.25 9.95 2.85
N ILE A 60 16.09 9.07 2.29
CA ILE A 60 16.55 7.86 2.97
C ILE A 60 17.94 8.11 3.57
N GLU A 61 18.11 7.75 4.83
CA GLU A 61 19.37 7.80 5.59
C GLU A 61 19.57 6.46 6.32
N THR A 62 20.82 6.14 6.63
CA THR A 62 21.22 4.91 7.31
C THR A 62 22.10 5.25 8.51
N PHE A 63 21.87 4.59 9.64
CA PHE A 63 22.64 4.76 10.87
C PHE A 63 23.09 3.40 11.39
N PHE A 64 24.36 3.27 11.74
CA PHE A 64 24.88 2.03 12.33
C PHE A 64 24.49 1.96 13.80
N LYS A 65 23.96 0.82 14.23
CA LYS A 65 23.56 0.62 15.63
C LYS A 65 24.79 0.53 16.51
N ASP A 66 25.02 1.57 17.28
CA ASP A 66 26.12 1.71 18.22
C ASP A 66 25.74 2.74 19.29
N ASP A 67 25.04 2.25 20.32
CA ASP A 67 24.57 3.07 21.44
C ASP A 67 25.72 3.84 22.13
N ALA A 68 26.95 3.33 22.06
CA ALA A 68 28.11 3.99 22.65
C ALA A 68 28.56 5.23 21.88
N ASN A 69 28.19 5.33 20.60
CA ASN A 69 28.59 6.40 19.67
C ASN A 69 27.38 7.14 19.06
N ASP A 70 26.23 7.12 19.74
CA ASP A 70 25.00 7.82 19.35
C ASP A 70 24.51 7.45 17.93
N ASP A 71 24.61 6.17 17.55
CA ASP A 71 24.19 5.62 16.25
C ASP A 71 24.69 6.44 15.04
N PRO A 72 26.00 6.36 14.72
CA PRO A 72 26.60 7.20 13.69
C PRO A 72 26.00 6.95 12.31
N GLN A 73 25.85 8.03 11.53
CA GLN A 73 25.37 7.93 10.15
C GLN A 73 26.38 7.15 9.29
N TYR A 74 25.89 6.17 8.54
CA TYR A 74 26.69 5.39 7.58
C TYR A 74 26.24 5.70 6.15
N SER A 75 27.18 5.87 5.23
CA SER A 75 26.96 5.89 3.78
C SER A 75 26.81 4.47 3.22
N ASP A 76 26.37 4.35 1.97
CA ASP A 76 26.25 3.05 1.30
C ASP A 76 27.61 2.38 1.17
N GLU A 77 28.65 3.16 0.87
CA GLU A 77 30.03 2.70 0.77
C GLU A 77 30.54 2.19 2.13
N GLN A 78 30.19 2.86 3.24
CA GLN A 78 30.56 2.39 4.58
C GLN A 78 29.89 1.04 4.91
N ILE A 79 28.60 0.87 4.59
CA ILE A 79 27.89 -0.40 4.81
C ILE A 79 28.49 -1.51 3.93
N GLU A 80 28.79 -1.22 2.66
CA GLU A 80 29.38 -2.19 1.74
C GLU A 80 30.80 -2.60 2.17
N CYS A 81 31.63 -1.63 2.58
CA CYS A 81 32.99 -1.87 3.08
C CYS A 81 33.03 -2.61 4.41
N ALA A 82 32.00 -2.45 5.27
CA ALA A 82 31.88 -3.21 6.51
C ALA A 82 31.77 -4.73 6.27
N GLY A 83 31.39 -5.16 5.05
CA GLY A 83 31.47 -6.55 4.64
C GLY A 83 30.52 -7.48 5.40
N PHE A 84 29.43 -6.95 5.94
CA PHE A 84 28.46 -7.70 6.75
C PHE A 84 27.96 -8.95 6.03
N ARG A 85 27.83 -10.04 6.80
CA ARG A 85 27.27 -11.31 6.35
C ARG A 85 26.32 -11.87 7.41
N PHE A 86 25.11 -12.20 7.00
CA PHE A 86 24.06 -12.75 7.86
C PHE A 86 23.39 -13.93 7.17
N ASN A 87 23.27 -15.07 7.84
CA ASN A 87 22.73 -16.32 7.26
C ASN A 87 23.27 -16.64 5.85
N GLY A 88 24.57 -16.44 5.64
CA GLY A 88 25.25 -16.68 4.36
C GLY A 88 25.10 -15.56 3.31
N VAL A 89 24.21 -14.60 3.50
CA VAL A 89 23.98 -13.45 2.61
C VAL A 89 24.98 -12.35 2.92
N LYS A 90 25.74 -11.90 1.91
CA LYS A 90 26.59 -10.70 2.01
C LYS A 90 25.75 -9.46 1.74
N ILE A 91 25.84 -8.45 2.59
CA ILE A 91 25.17 -7.17 2.37
C ILE A 91 26.00 -6.34 1.39
N SER A 92 25.75 -6.54 0.09
CA SER A 92 26.39 -5.76 -0.98
C SER A 92 25.55 -4.55 -1.38
N LYS A 93 26.05 -3.76 -2.33
CA LYS A 93 25.27 -2.69 -2.98
C LYS A 93 23.89 -3.12 -3.47
N ALA A 94 23.73 -4.38 -3.92
CA ALA A 94 22.43 -4.90 -4.35
C ALA A 94 21.43 -5.00 -3.19
N GLU A 95 21.84 -5.60 -2.07
CA GLU A 95 21.02 -5.78 -0.85
C GLU A 95 20.71 -4.42 -0.20
N ILE A 96 21.68 -3.51 -0.14
CA ILE A 96 21.47 -2.12 0.32
C ILE A 96 20.38 -1.46 -0.54
N GLY A 97 20.47 -1.59 -1.86
CA GLY A 97 19.47 -1.06 -2.78
C GLY A 97 18.08 -1.67 -2.58
N VAL A 98 17.98 -2.96 -2.24
CA VAL A 98 16.70 -3.61 -1.90
C VAL A 98 16.11 -3.02 -0.63
N MET A 99 16.89 -2.92 0.45
CA MET A 99 16.44 -2.36 1.73
C MET A 99 15.99 -0.90 1.58
N LYS A 100 16.73 -0.04 0.87
CA LYS A 100 16.30 1.35 0.59
C LYS A 100 14.95 1.42 -0.14
N ARG A 101 14.74 0.56 -1.15
CA ARG A 101 13.47 0.51 -1.88
C ARG A 101 12.34 0.03 -0.97
N MET A 102 12.57 -0.99 -0.15
CA MET A 102 11.60 -1.46 0.83
C MET A 102 11.25 -0.34 1.82
N THR A 103 12.24 0.35 2.40
CA THR A 103 12.03 1.47 3.34
C THR A 103 11.18 2.57 2.71
N LEU A 104 11.48 2.94 1.46
CA LEU A 104 10.71 3.95 0.73
C LEU A 104 9.25 3.53 0.50
N VAL A 105 9.01 2.26 0.14
CA VAL A 105 7.64 1.76 -0.09
C VAL A 105 6.87 1.70 1.23
N ILE A 106 7.48 1.19 2.30
CA ILE A 106 6.88 1.16 3.65
C ILE A 106 6.51 2.57 4.09
N PHE A 107 7.43 3.53 3.94
CA PHE A 107 7.21 4.91 4.34
C PHE A 107 6.03 5.52 3.60
N LYS A 108 5.99 5.39 2.27
CA LYS A 108 4.89 5.95 1.45
C LYS A 108 3.55 5.31 1.78
N ALA A 109 3.54 4.02 2.06
CA ALA A 109 2.33 3.31 2.46
C ALA A 109 1.80 3.81 3.80
N LEU A 110 2.66 3.89 4.82
CA LEU A 110 2.28 4.40 6.13
C LEU A 110 1.92 5.90 6.08
N GLU A 111 2.64 6.70 5.29
CA GLU A 111 2.32 8.12 5.03
C GLU A 111 0.91 8.25 4.47
N ARG A 112 0.53 7.36 3.55
CA ARG A 112 -0.82 7.32 2.99
C ARG A 112 -1.86 6.95 4.04
N CYS A 113 -1.64 5.89 4.81
CA CYS A 113 -2.57 5.46 5.86
C CYS A 113 -2.77 6.54 6.92
N TRP A 114 -1.70 7.19 7.37
CA TRP A 114 -1.78 8.32 8.29
C TRP A 114 -2.54 9.51 7.70
N SER A 115 -2.40 9.79 6.41
CA SER A 115 -3.14 10.88 5.76
C SER A 115 -4.67 10.66 5.78
N HIS A 116 -5.13 9.41 5.73
CA HIS A 116 -6.57 9.09 5.87
C HIS A 116 -7.10 9.40 7.27
N GLN A 117 -6.22 9.33 8.28
CA GLN A 117 -6.49 9.67 9.67
C GLN A 117 -6.20 11.15 9.98
N SER A 118 -6.11 12.00 8.96
CA SER A 118 -5.79 13.43 9.09
C SER A 118 -4.47 13.71 9.83
N CYS A 119 -3.51 12.79 9.75
CA CYS A 119 -2.19 12.91 10.36
C CYS A 119 -1.10 12.92 9.29
N ALA A 120 -0.01 13.64 9.55
CA ALA A 120 1.17 13.65 8.70
C ALA A 120 2.25 12.73 9.31
N LEU A 121 2.68 11.71 8.56
CA LEU A 121 3.89 10.96 8.87
C LEU A 121 5.11 11.79 8.44
N ILE A 122 5.95 12.14 9.41
CA ILE A 122 7.05 13.10 9.23
C ILE A 122 8.34 12.39 8.87
N ASP A 123 8.70 11.39 9.67
CA ASP A 123 9.77 10.44 9.41
C ASP A 123 9.48 9.12 10.12
N MET A 124 10.20 8.07 9.73
CA MET A 124 10.17 6.76 10.39
C MET A 124 11.53 6.09 10.34
N LYS A 125 11.76 5.15 11.25
CA LYS A 125 12.87 4.21 11.28
C LYS A 125 12.34 2.79 11.15
N VAL A 126 13.05 1.95 10.40
CA VAL A 126 12.83 0.49 10.36
C VAL A 126 14.15 -0.27 10.36
N GLU A 127 14.09 -1.55 10.70
CA GLU A 127 15.23 -2.47 10.69
C GLU A 127 14.93 -3.70 9.82
N TYR A 128 15.98 -4.38 9.35
CA TYR A 128 15.87 -5.57 8.52
C TYR A 128 16.67 -6.72 9.12
N GLY A 129 16.22 -7.93 8.83
CA GLY A 129 16.94 -9.14 9.17
C GLY A 129 17.03 -10.10 7.98
N VAL A 130 17.98 -11.03 8.05
CA VAL A 130 18.10 -12.12 7.09
C VAL A 130 17.62 -13.40 7.73
N THR A 131 16.61 -14.05 7.15
CA THR A 131 16.09 -15.34 7.63
C THR A 131 17.05 -16.50 7.28
N ALA A 132 16.84 -17.67 7.89
CA ALA A 132 17.69 -18.85 7.66
C ALA A 132 17.74 -19.34 6.20
N ASP A 133 16.70 -19.05 5.41
CA ASP A 133 16.60 -19.30 3.96
C ASP A 133 17.24 -18.17 3.12
N GLY A 134 17.93 -17.21 3.73
CA GLY A 134 18.66 -16.14 3.05
C GLY A 134 17.79 -14.99 2.54
N GLN A 135 16.54 -14.88 3.02
CA GLN A 135 15.64 -13.81 2.60
C GLN A 135 15.79 -12.57 3.49
N ILE A 136 15.94 -11.39 2.88
CA ILE A 136 15.85 -10.11 3.59
C ILE A 136 14.38 -9.81 3.89
N VAL A 137 14.06 -9.59 5.16
CA VAL A 137 12.72 -9.27 5.64
C VAL A 137 12.73 -8.02 6.49
N LEU A 138 11.66 -7.23 6.44
CA LEU A 138 11.41 -6.20 7.45
C LEU A 138 11.27 -6.90 8.80
N ALA A 139 12.11 -6.49 9.75
CA ALA A 139 12.22 -7.09 11.06
C ALA A 139 12.08 -6.01 12.14
N ASP A 140 12.26 -6.43 13.39
CA ASP A 140 11.95 -5.62 14.58
C ASP A 140 10.45 -5.23 14.67
N VAL A 141 10.15 -4.17 15.42
CA VAL A 141 8.82 -3.62 15.63
C VAL A 141 8.71 -2.25 14.96
N ILE A 142 7.52 -1.94 14.43
CA ILE A 142 7.13 -0.57 14.07
C ILE A 142 6.05 -0.17 15.04
N ASP A 143 6.34 0.78 15.91
CA ASP A 143 5.45 1.28 16.95
C ASP A 143 5.51 2.82 17.04
N ASN A 144 4.94 3.39 18.11
CA ASN A 144 4.92 4.82 18.32
C ASN A 144 6.30 5.44 18.69
N ASP A 145 7.33 4.61 18.83
CA ASP A 145 8.73 5.02 19.00
C ASP A 145 9.48 5.10 17.67
N SER A 146 8.92 4.42 16.66
CA SER A 146 9.54 4.18 15.36
C SER A 146 9.29 5.33 14.37
N TRP A 147 8.37 6.25 14.66
CA TRP A 147 8.02 7.37 13.77
C TRP A 147 7.87 8.70 14.47
N ARG A 148 7.71 9.75 13.66
CA ARG A 148 7.09 11.02 14.06
C ARG A 148 5.76 11.22 13.35
N VAL A 149 4.70 11.51 14.09
CA VAL A 149 3.35 11.68 13.53
C VAL A 149 2.67 12.91 14.11
N TRP A 150 2.24 13.81 13.22
CA TRP A 150 1.66 15.10 13.58
C TRP A 150 0.23 15.22 13.05
N PRO A 151 -0.78 15.29 13.92
CA PRO A 151 -2.16 15.61 13.55
C PRO A 151 -2.22 16.91 12.74
N HIS A 152 -2.87 16.87 11.59
CA HIS A 152 -2.98 17.97 10.63
C HIS A 152 -1.64 18.59 10.18
N GLY A 153 -0.52 17.88 10.39
CA GLY A 153 0.83 18.40 10.14
C GLY A 153 1.32 19.42 11.17
N ASP A 154 0.64 19.56 12.31
CA ASP A 154 1.04 20.47 13.39
C ASP A 154 1.91 19.77 14.42
N ARG A 155 3.20 20.15 14.48
CA ARG A 155 4.17 19.61 15.45
C ARG A 155 3.70 19.76 16.90
N ARG A 156 2.93 20.79 17.23
CA ARG A 156 2.43 21.02 18.60
C ARG A 156 1.47 19.92 19.08
N LEU A 157 0.90 19.17 18.14
CA LEU A 157 -0.05 18.08 18.39
C LEU A 157 0.62 16.71 18.29
N GLN A 158 1.96 16.62 18.26
CA GLN A 158 2.69 15.37 18.09
C GLN A 158 2.22 14.26 19.04
N LEU A 159 1.97 13.07 18.48
CA LEU A 159 1.49 11.92 19.24
C LEU A 159 2.59 10.89 19.53
N ASP A 160 3.76 11.03 18.91
CA ASP A 160 4.85 10.09 19.00
C ASP A 160 5.77 10.32 20.21
N LYS A 161 6.73 9.41 20.41
CA LYS A 161 7.71 9.45 21.50
C LYS A 161 8.55 10.74 21.54
N GLN A 162 8.60 11.55 20.49
CA GLN A 162 9.24 12.86 20.56
C GLN A 162 8.60 13.75 21.64
N PHE A 163 7.32 13.57 21.95
CA PHE A 163 6.66 14.24 23.08
C PHE A 163 7.38 13.99 24.40
N TYR A 164 7.77 12.73 24.68
CA TYR A 164 8.54 12.38 25.86
C TYR A 164 9.98 12.92 25.81
N ARG A 165 10.63 12.86 24.64
CA ARG A 165 12.01 13.35 24.47
C ARG A 165 12.13 14.87 24.61
N ASP A 166 11.08 15.62 24.31
CA ASP A 166 11.05 17.08 24.43
C ASP A 166 10.79 17.55 25.88
N MET A 167 10.42 16.65 26.81
CA MET A 167 10.18 16.99 28.21
C MET A 167 11.46 17.39 28.92
N LYS A 168 11.45 18.53 29.61
CA LYS A 168 12.54 18.93 30.52
C LYS A 168 12.51 18.15 31.83
N GLU A 169 11.29 17.88 32.32
CA GLU A 169 11.04 17.13 33.56
C GLU A 169 9.91 16.13 33.31
N VAL A 170 10.03 14.93 33.88
CA VAL A 170 9.04 13.86 33.74
C VAL A 170 8.10 13.89 34.94
N THR A 171 6.90 14.45 34.76
CA THR A 171 5.85 14.49 35.80
C THR A 171 4.81 13.38 35.58
N PRO A 172 4.06 12.97 36.62
CA PRO A 172 2.96 12.00 36.48
C PRO A 172 1.92 12.43 35.44
N GLU A 173 1.60 13.72 35.37
CA GLU A 173 0.64 14.28 34.41
C GLU A 173 1.17 14.19 32.97
N ALA A 174 2.47 14.47 32.79
CA ALA A 174 3.12 14.35 31.49
C ALA A 174 3.18 12.90 31.00
N LEU A 175 3.40 11.94 31.90
CA LEU A 175 3.32 10.51 31.61
C LEU A 175 1.88 10.08 31.26
N GLN A 176 0.87 10.60 31.96
CA GLN A 176 -0.53 10.32 31.63
C GLN A 176 -0.90 10.85 30.23
N MET A 177 -0.40 12.03 29.86
CA MET A 177 -0.58 12.59 28.52
C MET A 177 0.11 11.72 27.45
N LEU A 178 1.33 11.23 27.74
CA LEU A 178 2.04 10.31 26.85
C LEU A 178 1.22 9.01 26.62
N ILE A 179 0.66 8.43 27.69
CA ILE A 179 -0.20 7.24 27.58
C ILE A 179 -1.41 7.54 26.69
N SER A 180 -2.09 8.67 26.90
CA SER A 180 -3.23 9.07 26.08
C SER A 180 -2.86 9.25 24.60
N ASN A 181 -1.66 9.77 24.31
CA ASN A 181 -1.17 9.86 22.94
C ASN A 181 -0.97 8.46 22.31
N TYR A 182 -0.46 7.48 23.06
CA TYR A 182 -0.28 6.10 22.58
C TYR A 182 -1.63 5.40 22.35
N GLU A 183 -2.59 5.58 23.26
CA GLU A 183 -3.97 5.08 23.10
C GLU A 183 -4.62 5.66 21.83
N LYS A 184 -4.47 6.97 21.61
CA LYS A 184 -4.97 7.63 20.41
C LYS A 184 -4.32 7.09 19.14
N VAL A 185 -3.00 6.87 19.15
CA VAL A 185 -2.30 6.25 18.01
C VAL A 185 -2.85 4.85 17.76
N MET A 186 -3.09 4.05 18.80
CA MET A 186 -3.70 2.72 18.68
C MET A 186 -5.08 2.76 18.03
N GLU A 187 -5.95 3.68 18.43
CA GLU A 187 -7.25 3.85 17.80
C GLU A 187 -7.15 4.25 16.32
N LEU A 188 -6.30 5.22 15.98
CA LEU A 188 -6.14 5.72 14.61
C LEU A 188 -5.59 4.64 13.66
N THR A 189 -4.59 3.91 14.13
CA THR A 189 -3.94 2.81 13.39
C THR A 189 -4.81 1.56 13.29
N ALA A 190 -5.78 1.33 14.18
CA ALA A 190 -6.78 0.27 13.98
C ALA A 190 -7.55 0.46 12.66
N GLY A 191 -7.76 1.72 12.25
CA GLY A 191 -8.36 2.11 10.97
C GLY A 191 -7.47 1.87 9.75
N PHE A 192 -6.21 1.46 9.90
CA PHE A 192 -5.34 1.15 8.77
C PHE A 192 -5.72 -0.17 8.07
N SER A 193 -6.41 -1.07 8.78
CA SER A 193 -6.68 -2.44 8.31
C SER A 193 -7.97 -2.58 7.50
N THR A 194 -8.69 -1.49 7.19
CA THR A 194 -9.89 -1.54 6.36
C THR A 194 -9.49 -1.35 4.89
N PRO A 195 -9.38 -2.45 4.09
CA PRO A 195 -9.13 -2.28 2.67
C PRO A 195 -10.29 -1.48 2.08
N PRO A 196 -10.02 -0.51 1.19
CA PRO A 196 -11.08 0.13 0.46
C PRO A 196 -11.90 -0.94 -0.27
N ARG A 197 -13.21 -0.99 -0.01
CA ARG A 197 -14.09 -1.94 -0.70
C ARG A 197 -14.28 -1.46 -2.13
N CYS A 198 -13.48 -1.98 -3.05
CA CYS A 198 -13.75 -1.84 -4.47
C CYS A 198 -14.21 -3.16 -5.05
N ARG A 199 -15.13 -3.06 -6.01
CA ARG A 199 -15.73 -4.20 -6.71
C ARG A 199 -15.35 -4.18 -8.19
N ALA A 200 -15.04 -5.35 -8.73
CA ALA A 200 -14.94 -5.58 -10.16
C ALA A 200 -16.20 -6.32 -10.63
N LEU A 201 -17.06 -5.64 -11.38
CA LEU A 201 -18.21 -6.25 -12.05
C LEU A 201 -17.75 -6.88 -13.37
N ILE A 202 -17.60 -8.20 -13.39
CA ILE A 202 -17.16 -8.95 -14.57
C ILE A 202 -18.41 -9.43 -15.31
N ILE A 203 -18.70 -8.82 -16.45
CA ILE A 203 -19.85 -9.18 -17.28
C ILE A 203 -19.34 -9.99 -18.48
N MET A 204 -19.83 -11.21 -18.62
CA MET A 204 -19.51 -12.07 -19.76
C MET A 204 -20.70 -12.21 -20.72
N GLY A 205 -20.42 -12.14 -22.01
CA GLY A 205 -21.43 -12.31 -23.06
C GLY A 205 -21.95 -13.74 -23.22
N SER A 206 -21.19 -14.72 -22.76
CA SER A 206 -21.50 -16.16 -22.86
C SER A 206 -20.92 -16.94 -21.69
N THR A 207 -21.59 -18.03 -21.31
CA THR A 207 -21.07 -19.02 -20.36
C THR A 207 -19.78 -19.69 -20.83
N ALA A 208 -19.50 -19.68 -22.15
CA ALA A 208 -18.25 -20.21 -22.70
C ALA A 208 -17.00 -19.45 -22.20
N ASP A 209 -17.16 -18.18 -21.81
CA ASP A 209 -16.06 -17.32 -21.36
C ASP A 209 -15.82 -17.41 -19.84
N MET A 210 -16.49 -18.34 -19.15
CA MET A 210 -16.46 -18.49 -17.70
C MET A 210 -15.04 -18.73 -17.15
N GLU A 211 -14.24 -19.57 -17.83
CA GLU A 211 -12.87 -19.86 -17.41
C GLU A 211 -11.99 -18.60 -17.44
N HIS A 212 -12.12 -17.79 -18.50
CA HIS A 212 -11.42 -16.51 -18.62
C HIS A 212 -11.82 -15.54 -17.50
N CYS A 213 -13.13 -15.44 -17.21
CA CYS A 213 -13.65 -14.61 -16.12
C CYS A 213 -13.19 -15.09 -14.73
N ALA A 214 -13.08 -16.41 -14.52
CA ALA A 214 -12.59 -16.98 -13.28
C ALA A 214 -11.11 -16.61 -13.01
N ARG A 215 -10.29 -16.53 -14.07
CA ARG A 215 -8.91 -16.02 -13.96
C ARG A 215 -8.88 -14.56 -13.53
N ILE A 216 -9.68 -13.69 -14.16
CA ILE A 216 -9.82 -12.28 -13.77
C ILE A 216 -10.24 -12.18 -12.30
N ALA A 217 -11.27 -12.94 -11.90
CA ALA A 217 -11.78 -12.93 -10.54
C ALA A 217 -10.72 -13.38 -9.51
N THR A 218 -9.94 -14.40 -9.85
CA THR A 218 -8.83 -14.89 -9.00
C THR A 218 -7.77 -13.80 -8.82
N SER A 219 -7.35 -13.16 -9.91
CA SER A 219 -6.41 -12.03 -9.86
C SER A 219 -6.97 -10.84 -9.07
N CYS A 220 -8.26 -10.50 -9.23
CA CYS A 220 -8.93 -9.46 -8.43
C CYS A 220 -8.88 -9.77 -6.93
N ARG A 221 -9.19 -11.01 -6.52
CA ARG A 221 -9.13 -11.43 -5.11
C ARG A 221 -7.73 -11.28 -4.55
N SER A 222 -6.69 -11.65 -5.31
CA SER A 222 -5.29 -11.51 -4.88
C SER A 222 -4.87 -10.04 -4.66
N LEU A 223 -5.58 -9.11 -5.30
CA LEU A 223 -5.38 -7.67 -5.19
C LEU A 223 -6.32 -7.00 -4.18
N GLY A 224 -7.16 -7.77 -3.47
CA GLY A 224 -8.13 -7.25 -2.50
C GLY A 224 -9.39 -6.63 -3.12
N ILE A 225 -9.65 -6.83 -4.42
CA ILE A 225 -10.87 -6.39 -5.10
C ILE A 225 -11.93 -7.48 -5.02
N ILE A 226 -13.18 -7.12 -4.77
CA ILE A 226 -14.31 -8.06 -4.72
C ILE A 226 -14.80 -8.33 -6.15
N PRO A 227 -14.60 -9.53 -6.73
CA PRO A 227 -15.14 -9.82 -8.05
C PRO A 227 -16.61 -10.25 -7.96
N THR A 228 -17.45 -9.70 -8.83
CA THR A 228 -18.84 -10.10 -9.02
C THR A 228 -19.03 -10.50 -10.47
N LEU A 229 -19.40 -11.76 -10.72
CA LEU A 229 -19.62 -12.27 -12.07
C LEU A 229 -21.10 -12.14 -12.46
N ARG A 230 -21.35 -11.73 -13.70
CA ARG A 230 -22.68 -11.68 -14.33
C ARG A 230 -22.59 -12.16 -15.76
N ILE A 231 -23.69 -12.73 -16.25
CA ILE A 231 -23.80 -13.20 -17.63
C ILE A 231 -24.89 -12.37 -18.30
N SER A 232 -24.52 -11.60 -19.32
CA SER A 232 -25.48 -10.85 -20.12
C SER A 232 -24.87 -10.48 -21.47
N SER A 233 -25.69 -10.51 -22.52
CA SER A 233 -25.27 -10.19 -23.88
C SER A 233 -25.83 -8.85 -24.32
N ALA A 234 -24.97 -7.90 -24.68
CA ALA A 234 -25.41 -6.64 -25.27
C ALA A 234 -26.11 -6.79 -26.65
N HIS A 235 -26.04 -7.96 -27.28
CA HIS A 235 -26.72 -8.22 -28.56
C HIS A 235 -28.05 -8.97 -28.41
N LYS A 236 -28.23 -9.75 -27.35
CA LYS A 236 -29.41 -10.62 -27.15
C LYS A 236 -30.30 -10.17 -26.00
N THR A 237 -29.71 -9.57 -24.98
CA THR A 237 -30.33 -9.21 -23.70
C THR A 237 -29.81 -7.83 -23.28
N THR A 238 -29.94 -6.87 -24.19
CA THR A 238 -29.40 -5.51 -24.01
C THR A 238 -30.02 -4.80 -22.81
N PRO A 239 -31.36 -4.80 -22.59
CA PRO A 239 -31.96 -4.19 -21.40
C PRO A 239 -31.41 -4.80 -20.12
N GLU A 240 -31.31 -6.13 -20.04
CA GLU A 240 -30.80 -6.82 -18.86
C GLU A 240 -29.33 -6.50 -18.58
N ALA A 241 -28.51 -6.30 -19.62
CA ALA A 241 -27.13 -5.85 -19.45
C ALA A 241 -27.04 -4.45 -18.81
N LEU A 242 -27.95 -3.54 -19.17
CA LEU A 242 -28.00 -2.19 -18.60
C LEU A 242 -28.57 -2.20 -17.18
N ASP A 243 -29.60 -3.00 -16.91
CA ASP A 243 -30.19 -3.15 -15.57
C ASP A 243 -29.17 -3.69 -14.56
N ILE A 244 -28.37 -4.67 -14.98
CA ILE A 244 -27.26 -5.20 -14.17
C ILE A 244 -26.29 -4.06 -13.81
N VAL A 245 -25.89 -3.23 -14.77
CA VAL A 245 -24.93 -2.15 -14.51
C VAL A 245 -25.55 -1.08 -13.61
N ALA A 246 -26.82 -0.74 -13.82
CA ALA A 246 -27.54 0.24 -13.01
C ALA A 246 -27.67 -0.18 -11.53
N GLU A 247 -27.86 -1.48 -11.25
CA GLU A 247 -27.83 -2.04 -9.89
C GLU A 247 -26.54 -1.62 -9.16
N PHE A 248 -25.40 -1.77 -9.82
CA PHE A 248 -24.09 -1.50 -9.24
C PHE A 248 -23.65 -0.03 -9.32
N GLU A 249 -24.24 0.76 -10.20
CA GLU A 249 -24.05 2.22 -10.26
C GLU A 249 -24.81 2.93 -9.13
N SER A 250 -25.91 2.34 -8.66
CA SER A 250 -26.77 2.92 -7.63
C SER A 250 -26.28 2.75 -6.19
N ASP A 251 -25.26 1.92 -5.96
CA ASP A 251 -24.73 1.65 -4.62
C ASP A 251 -23.49 2.49 -4.28
N GLU A 252 -23.16 2.54 -2.99
CA GLU A 252 -22.02 3.33 -2.48
C GLU A 252 -20.67 2.63 -2.69
N THR A 253 -20.62 1.45 -3.32
CA THR A 253 -19.37 0.69 -3.48
C THR A 253 -18.71 1.05 -4.81
N PRO A 254 -17.51 1.65 -4.80
CA PRO A 254 -16.77 1.92 -6.03
C PRO A 254 -16.64 0.69 -6.92
N THR A 255 -17.13 0.78 -8.15
CA THR A 255 -17.23 -0.34 -9.07
C THR A 255 -16.51 -0.04 -10.39
N VAL A 256 -15.74 -1.03 -10.85
CA VAL A 256 -15.15 -1.05 -12.21
C VAL A 256 -15.80 -2.18 -12.98
N VAL A 257 -16.25 -1.92 -14.21
CA VAL A 257 -16.83 -2.94 -15.07
C VAL A 257 -15.74 -3.55 -15.95
N ILE A 258 -15.65 -4.88 -15.96
CA ILE A 258 -14.80 -5.65 -16.87
C ILE A 258 -15.71 -6.40 -17.84
N ALA A 259 -15.73 -5.94 -19.09
CA ALA A 259 -16.53 -6.54 -20.16
C ALA A 259 -15.73 -7.64 -20.87
N VAL A 260 -16.24 -8.87 -20.82
CA VAL A 260 -15.66 -10.05 -21.45
C VAL A 260 -16.59 -10.52 -22.57
N ALA A 261 -16.20 -10.26 -23.81
CA ALA A 261 -16.95 -10.69 -24.98
C ALA A 261 -15.99 -11.07 -26.11
N GLY A 262 -16.12 -12.29 -26.63
CA GLY A 262 -15.41 -12.72 -27.84
C GLY A 262 -16.07 -12.20 -29.13
N ARG A 263 -15.42 -12.43 -30.28
CA ARG A 263 -15.87 -11.98 -31.61
C ARG A 263 -16.00 -10.45 -31.65
N SER A 264 -17.11 -9.95 -32.19
CA SER A 264 -17.43 -8.52 -32.17
C SER A 264 -17.93 -8.12 -30.77
N ASN A 265 -17.06 -7.54 -29.96
CA ASN A 265 -17.39 -7.06 -28.61
C ASN A 265 -18.31 -5.83 -28.69
N GLY A 266 -19.62 -6.05 -28.55
CA GLY A 266 -20.60 -4.98 -28.34
C GLY A 266 -20.84 -4.67 -26.86
N LEU A 267 -20.46 -5.56 -25.94
CA LEU A 267 -20.75 -5.45 -24.52
C LEU A 267 -20.06 -4.25 -23.88
N GLY A 268 -18.75 -4.15 -24.05
CA GLY A 268 -17.98 -3.01 -23.54
C GLY A 268 -18.47 -1.65 -24.07
N PRO A 269 -18.60 -1.47 -25.40
CA PRO A 269 -19.15 -0.24 -25.97
C PRO A 269 -20.52 0.16 -25.43
N VAL A 270 -21.45 -0.79 -25.35
CA VAL A 270 -22.81 -0.51 -24.89
C VAL A 270 -22.79 -0.08 -23.43
N VAL A 271 -22.04 -0.78 -22.57
CA VAL A 271 -21.95 -0.39 -21.16
C VAL A 271 -21.26 0.97 -21.00
N ALA A 272 -20.14 1.20 -21.70
CA ALA A 272 -19.39 2.46 -21.62
C ALA A 272 -20.17 3.68 -22.12
N GLY A 273 -21.15 3.48 -23.01
CA GLY A 273 -22.02 4.55 -23.51
C GLY A 273 -23.21 4.87 -22.62
N ASN A 274 -23.54 3.99 -21.66
CA ASN A 274 -24.75 4.09 -20.84
C ASN A 274 -24.47 4.14 -19.33
N SER A 275 -23.20 4.16 -18.91
CA SER A 275 -22.82 4.23 -17.50
C SER A 275 -21.66 5.20 -17.30
N VAL A 276 -21.61 5.82 -16.11
CA VAL A 276 -20.47 6.64 -15.68
C VAL A 276 -19.32 5.81 -15.10
N LEU A 277 -19.56 4.51 -14.88
CA LEU A 277 -18.56 3.61 -14.32
C LEU A 277 -17.40 3.37 -15.30
N PRO A 278 -16.16 3.24 -14.82
CA PRO A 278 -15.04 2.88 -15.67
C PRO A 278 -15.24 1.49 -16.30
N VAL A 279 -15.09 1.40 -17.62
CA VAL A 279 -15.23 0.13 -18.36
C VAL A 279 -13.90 -0.31 -18.96
N ILE A 280 -13.58 -1.58 -18.73
CA ILE A 280 -12.39 -2.26 -19.24
C ILE A 280 -12.82 -3.45 -20.08
N ASN A 281 -12.51 -3.43 -21.38
CA ASN A 281 -12.60 -4.59 -22.24
C ASN A 281 -11.47 -5.57 -21.91
N CYS A 282 -11.83 -6.82 -21.66
CA CYS A 282 -10.90 -7.94 -21.57
C CYS A 282 -11.44 -9.10 -22.42
N PRO A 283 -11.36 -8.99 -23.76
CA PRO A 283 -11.89 -10.02 -24.65
C PRO A 283 -11.10 -11.33 -24.50
N PRO A 284 -11.77 -12.51 -24.54
CA PRO A 284 -11.12 -13.82 -24.47
C PRO A 284 -10.49 -14.17 -25.82
N LEU A 285 -9.38 -13.49 -26.15
CA LEU A 285 -8.68 -13.65 -27.43
C LEU A 285 -7.77 -14.87 -27.43
N THR A 286 -7.62 -15.44 -28.62
CA THR A 286 -6.71 -16.52 -29.00
C THR A 286 -5.88 -16.05 -30.20
N ASP A 287 -4.75 -16.71 -30.49
CA ASP A 287 -3.91 -16.35 -31.64
C ASP A 287 -4.70 -16.38 -32.97
N ALA A 288 -5.72 -17.24 -33.06
CA ALA A 288 -6.54 -17.39 -34.26
C ALA A 288 -7.45 -16.19 -34.54
N ASN A 289 -7.95 -15.50 -33.51
CA ASN A 289 -8.94 -14.44 -33.66
C ASN A 289 -8.45 -13.05 -33.20
N LEU A 290 -7.23 -12.97 -32.66
CA LEU A 290 -6.62 -11.71 -32.23
C LEU A 290 -6.64 -10.63 -33.31
N SER A 291 -6.25 -10.99 -34.53
CA SER A 291 -6.09 -10.04 -35.64
C SER A 291 -7.40 -9.38 -36.10
N SER A 292 -8.55 -10.05 -35.89
CA SER A 292 -9.87 -9.57 -36.27
C SER A 292 -10.63 -8.96 -35.09
N ASP A 293 -10.72 -9.70 -33.97
CA ASP A 293 -11.71 -9.44 -32.93
C ASP A 293 -11.33 -8.26 -32.03
N ILE A 294 -10.03 -8.03 -31.82
CA ILE A 294 -9.55 -6.96 -30.93
C ILE A 294 -10.00 -5.56 -31.37
N TRP A 295 -10.17 -5.34 -32.68
CA TRP A 295 -10.58 -4.06 -33.23
C TRP A 295 -11.96 -3.63 -32.76
N SER A 296 -12.85 -4.58 -32.45
CA SER A 296 -14.16 -4.29 -31.87
C SER A 296 -14.09 -3.69 -30.47
N SER A 297 -12.98 -3.88 -29.75
CA SER A 297 -12.73 -3.30 -28.43
C SER A 297 -11.92 -1.99 -28.49
N LEU A 298 -11.12 -1.79 -29.56
CA LEU A 298 -10.24 -0.63 -29.73
C LEU A 298 -10.89 0.52 -30.52
N LYS A 299 -11.58 0.22 -31.63
CA LYS A 299 -12.09 1.23 -32.55
C LYS A 299 -13.55 1.54 -32.26
N MET A 300 -13.75 2.57 -31.45
CA MET A 300 -15.05 2.95 -30.90
C MET A 300 -15.58 4.24 -31.54
N PRO A 301 -16.92 4.45 -31.57
CA PRO A 301 -17.50 5.76 -31.81
C PRO A 301 -16.96 6.84 -30.85
N SER A 302 -16.95 8.10 -31.30
CA SER A 302 -16.57 9.24 -30.46
C SER A 302 -17.49 9.37 -29.24
N GLY A 303 -16.93 9.72 -28.09
CA GLY A 303 -17.69 9.90 -26.84
C GLY A 303 -17.72 8.69 -25.93
N LEU A 304 -17.14 7.54 -26.33
CA LEU A 304 -17.03 6.34 -25.50
C LEU A 304 -15.65 6.22 -24.86
N GLY A 305 -15.63 6.12 -23.53
CA GLY A 305 -14.42 6.04 -22.70
C GLY A 305 -14.00 4.62 -22.29
N CYS A 306 -14.08 3.64 -23.21
CA CYS A 306 -13.72 2.26 -22.88
C CYS A 306 -12.22 1.99 -23.07
N SER A 307 -11.58 1.41 -22.07
CA SER A 307 -10.19 0.94 -22.16
C SER A 307 -10.14 -0.52 -22.57
N THR A 308 -9.05 -0.97 -23.20
CA THR A 308 -8.87 -2.39 -23.57
C THR A 308 -7.57 -2.92 -23.01
N VAL A 309 -7.64 -4.10 -22.40
CA VAL A 309 -6.48 -4.89 -21.97
C VAL A 309 -6.58 -6.28 -22.58
N TYR A 310 -5.42 -6.90 -22.79
CA TYR A 310 -5.35 -8.18 -23.49
C TYR A 310 -5.63 -9.38 -22.58
N GLY A 311 -5.00 -9.41 -21.40
CA GLY A 311 -5.02 -10.57 -20.53
C GLY A 311 -5.82 -10.36 -19.24
N PRO A 312 -6.24 -11.48 -18.62
CA PRO A 312 -7.09 -11.45 -17.44
C PRO A 312 -6.39 -10.88 -16.20
N GLU A 313 -5.08 -11.09 -16.07
CA GLU A 313 -4.28 -10.51 -14.99
C GLU A 313 -4.13 -8.99 -15.15
N GLU A 314 -3.93 -8.53 -16.38
CA GLU A 314 -3.86 -7.12 -16.73
C GLU A 314 -5.19 -6.41 -16.46
N ALA A 315 -6.32 -7.07 -16.69
CA ALA A 315 -7.65 -6.55 -16.35
C ALA A 315 -7.82 -6.33 -14.85
N ALA A 316 -7.44 -7.31 -14.04
CA ALA A 316 -7.46 -7.16 -12.59
C ALA A 316 -6.50 -6.06 -12.11
N LEU A 317 -5.30 -5.96 -12.69
CA LEU A 317 -4.34 -4.90 -12.38
C LEU A 317 -4.81 -3.51 -12.82
N CYS A 318 -5.51 -3.41 -13.95
CA CYS A 318 -6.09 -2.18 -14.44
C CYS A 318 -7.22 -1.74 -13.51
N ALA A 319 -8.13 -2.67 -13.17
CA ALA A 319 -9.19 -2.44 -12.19
C ALA A 319 -8.60 -1.94 -10.87
N ALA A 320 -7.59 -2.63 -10.31
CA ALA A 320 -6.92 -2.22 -9.06
C ALA A 320 -6.41 -0.78 -9.08
N LYS A 321 -5.81 -0.35 -10.21
CA LYS A 321 -5.29 1.01 -10.36
C LYS A 321 -6.42 2.04 -10.40
N VAL A 322 -7.54 1.72 -11.04
CA VAL A 322 -8.73 2.58 -11.09
C VAL A 322 -9.36 2.68 -9.69
N SER A 323 -9.47 1.55 -8.99
CA SER A 323 -10.01 1.44 -7.62
C SER A 323 -9.30 2.35 -6.61
N VAL A 324 -7.98 2.51 -6.75
CA VAL A 324 -7.17 3.36 -5.86
C VAL A 324 -7.55 4.83 -5.98
N PHE A 325 -8.03 5.27 -7.14
CA PHE A 325 -8.50 6.64 -7.32
C PHE A 325 -9.92 6.84 -6.82
N SER A 326 -10.81 5.83 -6.88
CA SER A 326 -12.18 6.01 -6.40
C SER A 326 -12.27 6.29 -4.90
N THR A 327 -11.38 5.70 -4.09
CA THR A 327 -11.30 5.98 -2.64
C THR A 327 -10.64 7.31 -2.29
N GLU A 328 -10.04 7.96 -3.29
CA GLU A 328 -9.44 9.29 -3.19
C GLU A 328 -10.30 10.37 -3.83
N LEU A 329 -11.10 10.00 -4.83
CA LEU A 329 -12.03 10.87 -5.55
C LEU A 329 -13.19 11.30 -4.65
N GLU A 330 -13.55 10.52 -3.63
CA GLU A 330 -14.43 10.99 -2.55
C GLU A 330 -13.84 12.20 -1.79
N LYS A 331 -12.52 12.46 -1.90
CA LYS A 331 -11.86 13.59 -1.22
C LYS A 331 -11.19 14.60 -2.15
N ALA A 332 -11.08 14.35 -3.45
CA ALA A 332 -10.40 15.25 -4.37
C ALA A 332 -11.03 15.29 -5.77
N LYS A 333 -11.84 16.32 -6.03
CA LYS A 333 -12.09 16.80 -7.39
C LYS A 333 -10.75 17.15 -8.05
N PHE A 334 -10.38 16.41 -9.10
CA PHE A 334 -9.35 16.66 -10.12
C PHE A 334 -7.98 17.25 -9.68
N LYS A 335 -6.93 16.40 -9.65
CA LYS A 335 -5.60 16.69 -10.24
C LYS A 335 -4.62 15.49 -10.15
N ASN A 336 -4.20 15.01 -11.33
CA ASN A 336 -2.96 14.32 -11.73
C ASN A 336 -2.16 13.37 -10.80
N SER A 337 -2.09 12.12 -11.30
CA SER A 337 -0.90 11.26 -11.49
C SER A 337 -0.55 10.14 -10.48
N LYS A 338 -0.50 8.93 -11.05
CA LYS A 338 0.42 7.78 -10.86
C LYS A 338 0.79 7.32 -9.43
N MET A 339 0.25 6.17 -9.05
CA MET A 339 0.93 4.85 -8.89
C MET A 339 0.33 4.07 -7.72
N ALA A 340 -0.16 2.84 -7.95
CA ALA A 340 -0.43 1.88 -6.90
C ALA A 340 -0.39 0.45 -7.44
N LYS A 341 0.38 -0.42 -6.77
CA LYS A 341 0.31 -1.87 -6.87
C LYS A 341 0.37 -2.41 -5.44
N ASN A 342 -0.61 -3.24 -5.11
CA ASN A 342 -0.69 -4.19 -4.00
C ASN A 342 -1.07 -3.61 -2.62
N PHE A 343 -2.35 -3.77 -2.28
CA PHE A 343 -2.88 -3.67 -0.91
C PHE A 343 -3.16 -5.08 -0.38
N SER A 344 -2.66 -5.38 0.83
CA SER A 344 -3.05 -6.56 1.61
C SER A 344 -3.28 -6.12 3.05
N ALA A 345 -4.46 -6.46 3.57
CA ALA A 345 -5.03 -5.95 4.82
C ALA A 345 -4.61 -6.72 6.09
N SER A 346 -3.79 -7.77 5.97
CA SER A 346 -3.57 -8.69 7.10
C SER A 346 -2.54 -8.23 8.14
N MET A 347 -1.86 -7.10 7.95
CA MET A 347 -0.65 -6.82 8.73
C MET A 347 -0.52 -5.46 9.40
N MET A 348 -1.53 -4.60 9.31
CA MET A 348 -1.56 -3.34 10.05
C MET A 348 -1.94 -3.47 11.53
N ARG A 349 -2.12 -4.69 12.05
CA ARG A 349 -2.04 -4.94 13.49
C ARG A 349 -0.62 -4.81 14.05
N MET A 350 0.40 -4.80 13.19
CA MET A 350 1.81 -4.77 13.58
C MET A 350 2.32 -3.37 13.95
N ALA A 351 1.61 -2.29 13.55
CA ALA A 351 2.08 -0.91 13.71
C ALA A 351 1.84 -0.30 15.11
N VAL A 352 1.38 -1.11 16.07
CA VAL A 352 0.82 -0.63 17.34
C VAL A 352 0.97 -1.62 18.48
N PHE A 353 1.93 -2.52 18.37
CA PHE A 353 2.13 -3.51 19.41
C PHE A 353 3.36 -3.11 20.20
N LEU A 354 3.14 -2.37 21.30
CA LEU A 354 3.92 -2.41 22.56
C LEU A 354 3.47 -1.27 23.52
N TRP A 355 2.41 -1.50 24.30
CA TRP A 355 2.27 -0.83 25.61
C TRP A 355 1.55 -1.69 26.65
N THR A 356 2.13 -2.84 26.96
CA THR A 356 1.73 -3.60 28.16
C THR A 356 2.91 -4.35 28.80
N ALA A 357 4.15 -4.14 28.34
CA ALA A 357 5.34 -4.83 28.85
C ALA A 357 6.35 -3.93 29.61
N ARG A 358 5.94 -2.74 30.06
CA ARG A 358 6.72 -1.93 31.03
C ARG A 358 5.88 -1.44 32.20
N LYS A 359 5.05 -2.32 32.74
CA LYS A 359 4.66 -2.27 34.15
C LYS A 359 5.32 -3.44 34.88
N HIS A 360 6.64 -3.36 35.07
CA HIS A 360 7.38 -3.88 36.22
C HIS A 360 8.75 -3.21 36.28
#